data_AF-A0A5C2FHR4-F1
#
_entry.id   AF-A0A5C2FHR4-F1
#
_cell.length_a   1.000
_cell.length_b   1.000
_cell.length_c   1.000
_cell.angle_alpha   90.00
_cell.angle_beta   90.00
_cell.angle_gamma   90.00
#
_symmetry.space_group_name_H-M   'P 1'
#
loop_
_entity.id
_entity.type
_entity.pdbx_description
1 polymer ?
#
loop_
_entity_poly.entity_id
_entity_poly.type
_entity_poly.pdbx_seq_one_letter_code
_entity_poly.pdbx_strand_id
1 'polypeptide(L)'
;MTNCTTPDCGQDATLYICNQCINDLQAWLSKCAEILPELDDTIARLDNVRVSNNEGGNGSRSAGSSAPLNLDAMQLKINLASLTQTAEHYAKDQHAAGIAWTIQDWYTKAELLISGPEEDAPSEISILQAREKLDSQFPEPLPPRDCATWLRENAGIKIAGRTINDWHHRGKIRKHPGSTPKRPLYSAKEVLAVHMTRQHE
;
A
#
# COMPACT_ATOMS: atom_id res chain seq x y z
N MET A 1 -11.65 -20.28 -42.33
CA MET A 1 -11.18 -20.20 -40.92
C MET A 1 -9.76 -19.69 -40.97
N THR A 2 -9.48 -18.66 -40.18
CA THR A 2 -8.14 -18.08 -40.03
C THR A 2 -7.66 -18.38 -38.62
N ASN A 3 -6.36 -18.56 -38.43
CA ASN A 3 -5.82 -18.73 -37.09
C ASN A 3 -5.92 -17.42 -36.32
N CYS A 4 -6.15 -17.52 -35.01
CA CYS A 4 -6.06 -16.41 -34.08
C CYS A 4 -4.70 -15.70 -34.23
N THR A 5 -4.70 -14.38 -34.35
CA THR A 5 -3.48 -13.56 -34.50
C THR A 5 -2.77 -13.29 -33.17
N THR A 6 -3.39 -13.62 -32.04
CA THR A 6 -2.76 -13.52 -30.72
C THR A 6 -1.58 -14.49 -30.63
N PRO A 7 -0.39 -14.02 -30.17
CA PRO A 7 0.78 -14.88 -29.98
C PRO A 7 0.43 -16.11 -29.12
N ASP A 8 0.93 -17.27 -29.53
CA ASP A 8 0.83 -18.55 -28.80
C ASP A 8 -0.59 -19.08 -28.55
N CYS A 9 -1.64 -18.47 -29.11
CA CYS A 9 -3.03 -18.95 -28.94
C CYS A 9 -3.32 -20.20 -29.78
N GLY A 10 -2.98 -20.16 -31.07
CA GLY A 10 -3.12 -21.32 -31.99
C GLY A 10 -4.55 -21.80 -32.27
N GLN A 11 -5.58 -21.11 -31.78
CA GLN A 11 -6.99 -21.47 -31.98
C GLN A 11 -7.54 -20.98 -33.33
N ASP A 12 -8.55 -21.68 -33.83
CA ASP A 12 -9.33 -21.23 -34.98
C ASP A 12 -10.14 -19.98 -34.62
N ALA A 13 -10.16 -19.02 -35.54
CA ALA A 13 -10.90 -17.79 -35.42
C ALA A 13 -11.80 -17.55 -36.64
N THR A 14 -12.98 -17.00 -36.38
CA THR A 14 -13.88 -16.44 -37.40
C THR A 14 -13.54 -14.98 -37.71
N LEU A 15 -12.86 -14.30 -36.79
CA LEU A 15 -12.34 -12.94 -36.92
C LEU A 15 -10.79 -12.97 -36.83
N TYR A 16 -10.16 -11.84 -36.51
CA TYR A 16 -8.71 -11.76 -36.31
C TYR A 16 -8.23 -12.37 -34.99
N ILE A 17 -9.10 -12.46 -33.99
CA ILE A 17 -8.86 -13.16 -32.73
C ILE A 17 -9.99 -14.15 -32.43
N CYS A 18 -9.68 -15.23 -31.71
CA CYS A 18 -10.66 -16.25 -31.36
C CYS A 18 -11.61 -15.79 -30.23
N ASN A 19 -12.72 -16.48 -30.03
CA ASN A 19 -13.72 -16.13 -29.00
C ASN A 19 -13.13 -16.06 -27.58
N GLN A 20 -12.13 -16.90 -27.26
CA GLN A 20 -11.47 -16.83 -25.97
C GLN A 20 -10.73 -15.49 -25.80
N CYS A 21 -9.92 -15.09 -26.78
CA CYS A 21 -9.21 -13.82 -26.76
C CYS A 21 -10.17 -12.61 -26.78
N ILE A 22 -11.36 -12.74 -27.39
CA ILE A 22 -12.41 -11.71 -27.32
C ILE A 22 -12.91 -11.58 -25.87
N ASN A 23 -13.17 -12.68 -25.19
CA ASN A 23 -13.59 -12.67 -23.79
C ASN A 23 -12.50 -12.09 -22.88
N ASP A 24 -11.23 -12.47 -23.10
CA ASP A 24 -10.10 -11.94 -22.34
C ASP A 24 -9.95 -10.44 -22.56
N LEU A 25 -10.08 -9.97 -23.81
CA LEU A 25 -10.09 -8.55 -24.15
C LEU A 25 -11.24 -7.82 -23.47
N GLN A 26 -12.43 -8.40 -23.43
CA GLN A 26 -13.59 -7.80 -22.75
C GLN A 26 -13.36 -7.71 -21.23
N ALA A 27 -12.71 -8.70 -20.64
CA ALA A 27 -12.32 -8.66 -19.23
C ALA A 27 -11.33 -7.51 -18.97
N TRP A 28 -10.34 -7.32 -19.85
CA TRP A 28 -9.42 -6.18 -19.76
C TRP A 28 -10.12 -4.83 -19.89
N LEU A 29 -11.01 -4.66 -20.88
CA LEU A 29 -11.80 -3.44 -21.03
C LEU A 29 -12.63 -3.12 -19.78
N SER A 30 -13.19 -4.15 -19.15
CA SER A 30 -13.98 -3.99 -17.92
C SER A 30 -13.10 -3.50 -16.77
N LYS A 31 -11.92 -4.12 -16.57
CA LYS A 31 -10.93 -3.68 -15.58
C LYS A 31 -10.43 -2.25 -15.84
N CYS A 32 -10.21 -1.89 -17.11
CA CYS A 32 -9.82 -0.53 -17.49
C CYS A 32 -10.88 0.50 -17.10
N ALA A 33 -12.17 0.17 -17.18
CA ALA A 33 -13.23 1.07 -16.75
C ALA A 33 -13.28 1.22 -15.21
N GLU A 34 -13.01 0.13 -14.48
CA GLU A 34 -13.02 0.10 -13.02
C GLU A 34 -11.87 0.92 -12.40
N ILE A 35 -10.69 0.94 -13.01
CA ILE A 35 -9.49 1.59 -12.45
C ILE A 35 -9.45 3.12 -12.68
N LEU A 36 -10.31 3.67 -13.54
CA LEU A 36 -10.32 5.11 -13.86
C LEU A 36 -10.49 6.05 -12.65
N PRO A 37 -11.37 5.76 -11.66
CA PRO A 37 -11.47 6.59 -10.45
C PRO A 37 -10.21 6.55 -9.57
N GLU A 38 -9.52 5.41 -9.50
CA GLU A 38 -8.28 5.29 -8.71
C GLU A 38 -7.12 6.06 -9.35
N LEU A 39 -7.11 6.17 -10.68
CA LEU A 39 -6.19 7.06 -11.39
C LEU A 39 -6.46 8.54 -11.07
N ASP A 40 -7.72 8.95 -10.83
CA ASP A 40 -8.02 10.33 -10.41
C ASP A 40 -7.37 10.68 -9.07
N ASP A 41 -7.46 9.76 -8.10
CA ASP A 41 -6.80 9.91 -6.81
C ASP A 41 -5.28 9.95 -6.94
N THR A 42 -4.72 9.15 -7.86
CA THR A 42 -3.28 9.08 -8.13
C THR A 42 -2.76 10.33 -8.84
N ILE A 43 -3.54 10.91 -9.76
CA ILE A 43 -3.23 12.21 -10.40
C ILE A 43 -3.26 13.34 -9.37
N ALA A 44 -4.22 13.29 -8.44
CA ALA A 44 -4.38 14.28 -7.38
C ALA A 44 -3.40 14.08 -6.21
N ARG A 45 -2.76 12.91 -6.10
CA ARG A 45 -1.80 12.60 -5.04
C ARG A 45 -0.57 13.48 -5.22
N LEU A 46 -0.56 14.58 -4.47
CA LEU A 46 0.62 15.42 -4.25
C LEU A 46 1.72 14.54 -3.67
N ASP A 47 2.90 14.61 -4.26
CA ASP A 47 4.13 14.01 -3.77
C ASP A 47 4.53 14.72 -2.44
N ASN A 48 3.78 14.42 -1.37
CA ASN A 48 3.87 15.06 -0.06
C ASN A 48 5.10 14.62 0.74
N VAL A 49 6.11 14.05 0.08
CA VAL A 49 7.34 13.58 0.74
C VAL A 49 8.59 14.08 0.02
N ARG A 50 8.61 15.35 -0.41
CA ARG A 50 9.88 16.09 -0.27
C ARG A 50 9.95 16.62 1.15
N VAL A 51 10.57 15.85 2.03
CA VAL A 51 11.13 16.38 3.27
C VAL A 51 11.98 17.59 2.88
N SER A 52 11.48 18.78 3.18
CA SER A 52 12.26 20.01 3.06
C SER A 52 13.39 19.88 4.07
N ASN A 53 14.55 19.39 3.61
CA ASN A 53 15.78 19.56 4.34
C ASN A 53 16.06 21.06 4.34
N ASN A 54 15.62 21.72 5.41
CA ASN A 54 15.97 23.09 5.76
C ASN A 54 17.47 23.13 6.09
N GLU A 55 18.29 23.24 5.07
CA GLU A 55 19.66 23.73 5.16
C GLU A 55 19.82 24.88 4.16
N GLY A 56 19.62 26.11 4.63
CA GLY A 56 19.93 27.31 3.85
C GLY A 56 18.92 28.42 4.05
N GLY A 57 19.36 29.46 4.76
CA GLY A 57 18.55 30.63 5.06
C GLY A 57 18.17 31.47 3.83
N ASN A 58 17.14 32.27 4.07
CA ASN A 58 16.79 33.50 3.35
C ASN A 58 16.32 33.33 1.89
N GLY A 59 15.08 32.90 1.71
CA GLY A 59 14.36 32.95 0.43
C GLY A 59 12.90 33.37 0.66
N SER A 60 12.41 34.31 -0.14
CA SER A 60 11.10 34.95 -0.01
C SER A 60 9.96 33.94 0.10
N ARG A 61 8.92 34.26 0.89
CA ARG A 61 7.66 33.52 0.96
C ARG A 61 6.93 33.60 -0.38
N SER A 62 7.29 32.76 -1.35
CA SER A 62 6.38 32.36 -2.41
C SER A 62 5.37 31.40 -1.80
N ALA A 63 4.10 31.80 -1.84
CA ALA A 63 2.96 30.93 -1.55
C ALA A 63 3.14 29.62 -2.34
N GLY A 64 2.94 28.49 -1.67
CA GLY A 64 3.27 27.16 -2.17
C GLY A 64 2.75 26.92 -3.57
N SER A 65 3.67 26.73 -4.53
CA SER A 65 3.34 26.09 -5.80
C SER A 65 2.79 24.72 -5.47
N SER A 66 1.51 24.50 -5.77
CA SER A 66 0.92 23.18 -5.90
C SER A 66 1.91 22.28 -6.64
N ALA A 67 2.27 21.13 -6.05
CA ALA A 67 3.19 20.20 -6.68
C ALA A 67 2.66 19.81 -8.09
N PRO A 68 3.54 19.53 -9.06
CA PRO A 68 3.13 19.23 -10.41
C PRO A 68 2.25 17.96 -10.43
N LEU A 69 1.16 18.01 -11.20
CA LEU A 69 0.28 16.87 -11.49
C LEU A 69 1.10 15.68 -11.99
N ASN A 70 0.70 14.46 -11.62
CA ASN A 70 1.31 13.25 -12.18
C ASN A 70 0.89 13.10 -13.66
N LEU A 71 1.73 13.59 -14.57
CA LEU A 71 1.45 13.64 -16.01
C LEU A 71 1.33 12.25 -16.64
N ASP A 72 2.06 11.26 -16.10
CA ASP A 72 2.02 9.89 -16.61
C ASP A 72 0.69 9.22 -16.27
N ALA A 73 0.21 9.38 -15.03
CA ALA A 73 -1.11 8.92 -14.63
C ALA A 73 -2.23 9.61 -15.43
N MET A 74 -2.08 10.90 -15.74
CA MET A 74 -3.02 11.64 -16.58
C MET A 74 -3.06 11.12 -18.01
N GLN A 75 -1.89 10.84 -18.63
CA GLN A 75 -1.83 10.28 -19.97
C GLN A 75 -2.46 8.89 -20.04
N LEU A 76 -2.22 8.04 -19.04
CA LEU A 76 -2.83 6.72 -18.96
C LEU A 76 -4.34 6.80 -18.80
N LYS A 77 -4.85 7.74 -17.98
CA LYS A 77 -6.28 7.97 -17.86
C LYS A 77 -6.92 8.35 -19.21
N ILE A 78 -6.29 9.25 -19.97
CA ILE A 78 -6.78 9.64 -21.31
C ILE A 78 -6.82 8.43 -22.24
N ASN A 79 -5.77 7.62 -22.24
CA ASN A 79 -5.70 6.42 -23.08
C ASN A 79 -6.81 5.42 -22.71
N LEU A 80 -6.96 5.10 -21.43
CA LEU A 80 -7.99 4.16 -20.94
C LEU A 80 -9.41 4.69 -21.17
N ALA A 81 -9.65 5.98 -20.94
CA ALA A 81 -10.95 6.60 -21.17
C ALA A 81 -11.34 6.66 -22.66
N SER A 82 -10.37 6.56 -23.57
CA SER A 82 -10.64 6.50 -25.01
C SER A 82 -11.20 5.15 -25.48
N LEU A 83 -11.12 4.11 -24.65
CA LEU A 83 -11.61 2.75 -24.93
C LEU A 83 -13.13 2.66 -24.79
N THR A 84 -13.85 3.17 -25.80
CA THR A 84 -15.31 3.29 -25.79
C THR A 84 -16.04 2.15 -26.50
N GLN A 85 -15.31 1.27 -27.18
CA GLN A 85 -15.88 0.19 -27.99
C GLN A 85 -15.81 -1.16 -27.27
N THR A 86 -16.61 -2.13 -27.70
CA THR A 86 -16.61 -3.50 -27.15
C THR A 86 -15.46 -4.34 -27.70
N ALA A 87 -15.11 -5.44 -27.03
CA ALA A 87 -14.10 -6.38 -27.52
C ALA A 87 -14.45 -6.95 -28.91
N GLU A 88 -15.74 -7.21 -29.17
CA GLU A 88 -16.22 -7.66 -30.48
C GLU A 88 -15.97 -6.66 -31.60
N HIS A 89 -16.00 -5.36 -31.29
CA HIS A 89 -15.66 -4.32 -32.26
C HIS A 89 -14.17 -4.38 -32.62
N TYR A 90 -13.31 -4.40 -31.60
CA TYR A 90 -11.86 -4.50 -31.79
C TYR A 90 -11.43 -5.80 -32.47
N ALA A 91 -12.15 -6.90 -32.25
CA ALA A 91 -11.86 -8.19 -32.88
C ALA A 91 -11.96 -8.19 -34.41
N LYS A 92 -12.62 -7.19 -35.00
CA LYS A 92 -12.74 -6.99 -36.46
C LYS A 92 -11.56 -6.23 -37.05
N ASP A 93 -10.68 -5.67 -36.23
CA ASP A 93 -9.48 -4.97 -36.68
C ASP A 93 -8.37 -5.98 -36.99
N GLN A 94 -7.64 -5.77 -38.10
CA GLN A 94 -6.50 -6.62 -38.46
C GLN A 94 -5.37 -6.61 -37.42
N HIS A 95 -5.33 -5.58 -36.57
CA HIS A 95 -4.40 -5.41 -35.47
C HIS A 95 -5.01 -5.78 -34.11
N ALA A 96 -6.14 -6.51 -34.06
CA ALA A 96 -6.84 -6.89 -32.83
C ALA A 96 -5.93 -7.44 -31.73
N ALA A 97 -4.98 -8.33 -32.07
CA ALA A 97 -4.01 -8.86 -31.12
C ALA A 97 -3.08 -7.77 -30.53
N GLY A 98 -2.63 -6.84 -31.37
CA GLY A 98 -1.82 -5.69 -30.91
C GLY A 98 -2.61 -4.74 -30.03
N ILE A 99 -3.87 -4.46 -30.39
CA ILE A 99 -4.78 -3.63 -29.59
C ILE A 99 -5.01 -4.27 -28.21
N ALA A 100 -5.27 -5.57 -28.16
CA ALA A 100 -5.46 -6.29 -26.90
C ALA A 100 -4.22 -6.22 -26.00
N TRP A 101 -3.03 -6.39 -26.60
CA TRP A 101 -1.77 -6.24 -25.87
C TRP A 101 -1.56 -4.83 -25.34
N THR A 102 -1.86 -3.80 -26.15
CA THR A 102 -1.75 -2.39 -25.73
C THR A 102 -2.68 -2.05 -24.57
N ILE A 103 -3.92 -2.54 -24.59
CA ILE A 103 -4.89 -2.32 -23.51
C ILE A 103 -4.39 -2.98 -22.21
N GLN A 104 -3.88 -4.21 -22.31
CA GLN A 104 -3.29 -4.91 -21.17
C GLN A 104 -2.08 -4.16 -20.60
N ASP A 105 -1.18 -3.67 -21.46
CA ASP A 105 -0.01 -2.87 -21.07
C ASP A 105 -0.42 -1.58 -20.36
N TRP A 106 -1.40 -0.84 -20.89
CA TRP A 106 -1.92 0.36 -20.25
C TRP A 106 -2.55 0.08 -18.90
N TYR A 107 -3.35 -0.98 -18.77
CA TYR A 107 -3.91 -1.38 -17.48
C TYR A 107 -2.79 -1.71 -16.48
N THR A 108 -1.82 -2.53 -16.87
CA THR A 108 -0.73 -2.96 -15.98
C THR A 108 0.08 -1.77 -15.48
N LYS A 109 0.35 -0.79 -16.36
CA LYS A 109 1.03 0.47 -15.98
C LYS A 109 0.18 1.33 -15.05
N ALA A 110 -1.14 1.41 -15.28
CA ALA A 110 -2.04 2.13 -14.39
C ALA A 110 -2.07 1.49 -12.99
N GLU A 111 -2.16 0.16 -12.92
CA GLU A 111 -2.12 -0.60 -11.67
C GLU A 111 -0.82 -0.35 -10.91
N LEU A 112 0.33 -0.41 -11.58
CA LEU A 112 1.64 -0.10 -10.98
C LEU A 112 1.75 1.33 -10.45
N LEU A 113 1.19 2.31 -11.16
CA LEU A 113 1.19 3.70 -10.69
C LEU A 113 0.31 3.92 -9.46
N ILE A 114 -0.83 3.21 -9.38
CA ILE A 114 -1.74 3.29 -8.23
C ILE A 114 -1.14 2.57 -7.02
N SER A 115 -0.57 1.37 -7.21
CA SER A 115 0.05 0.58 -6.14
C SER A 115 1.36 1.18 -5.64
N GLY A 116 1.99 2.07 -6.42
CA GLY A 116 3.39 2.45 -6.26
C GLY A 116 4.33 1.40 -6.86
N PRO A 117 5.63 1.74 -7.05
CA PRO A 117 6.60 0.80 -7.58
C PRO A 117 6.67 -0.47 -6.71
N GLU A 118 6.78 -1.65 -7.31
CA GLU A 118 6.94 -2.93 -6.59
C GLU A 118 8.12 -2.91 -5.60
N GLU A 119 9.10 -2.02 -5.79
CA GLU A 119 10.23 -1.81 -4.87
C GLU A 119 9.81 -1.32 -3.48
N ASP A 120 8.61 -0.74 -3.34
CA ASP A 120 8.10 -0.21 -2.06
C ASP A 120 7.20 -1.20 -1.31
N ALA A 121 6.92 -2.39 -1.87
CA ALA A 121 6.39 -3.48 -1.06
C ALA A 121 7.54 -3.97 -0.15
N PRO A 122 7.49 -3.74 1.18
CA PRO A 122 8.61 -4.11 2.04
C PRO A 122 8.77 -5.64 1.97
N SER A 123 9.91 -6.09 1.45
CA SER A 123 10.25 -7.50 1.40
C SER A 123 10.08 -8.15 2.79
N GLU A 124 9.78 -9.45 2.82
CA GLU A 124 9.62 -10.17 4.10
C GLU A 124 10.86 -10.00 5.01
N ILE A 125 12.04 -9.93 4.39
CA ILE A 125 13.31 -9.65 5.07
C ILE A 125 13.36 -8.23 5.65
N SER A 126 12.91 -7.21 4.90
CA SER A 126 12.90 -5.83 5.41
C SER A 126 11.84 -5.63 6.50
N ILE A 127 10.70 -6.33 6.42
CA ILE A 127 9.71 -6.39 7.51
C ILE A 127 10.31 -7.02 8.76
N LEU A 128 11.04 -8.14 8.61
CA LEU A 128 11.71 -8.79 9.74
C LEU A 128 12.79 -7.90 10.35
N GLN A 129 13.61 -7.23 9.52
CA GLN A 129 14.62 -6.28 10.00
C GLN A 129 13.99 -5.04 10.64
N ALA A 130 12.88 -4.53 10.12
CA ALA A 130 12.15 -3.42 10.73
C ALA A 130 11.54 -3.84 12.06
N ARG A 131 11.01 -5.07 12.16
CA ARG A 131 10.55 -5.66 13.43
C ARG A 131 11.67 -5.82 14.43
N GLU A 132 12.84 -6.28 14.00
CA GLU A 132 14.03 -6.41 14.86
C GLU A 132 14.56 -5.04 15.32
N LYS A 133 14.56 -4.03 14.43
CA LYS A 133 14.87 -2.63 14.77
C LYS A 133 13.87 -2.01 15.73
N LEU A 134 12.59 -2.36 15.62
CA LEU A 134 11.57 -1.93 16.58
C LEU A 134 11.73 -2.67 17.92
N ASP A 135 12.00 -3.97 17.90
CA ASP A 135 12.18 -4.78 19.10
C ASP A 135 13.45 -4.40 19.89
N SER A 136 14.52 -3.99 19.21
CA SER A 136 15.74 -3.45 19.83
C SER A 136 15.59 -2.04 20.42
N GLN A 137 14.53 -1.30 20.05
CA GLN A 137 14.21 -0.01 20.66
C GLN A 137 13.41 -0.15 21.96
N PHE A 138 12.77 -1.30 22.18
CA PHE A 138 12.08 -1.55 23.44
C PHE A 138 13.08 -2.02 24.51
N PRO A 139 12.99 -1.49 25.75
CA PRO A 139 13.84 -1.91 26.84
C PRO A 139 13.50 -3.36 27.24
N GLU A 140 14.48 -4.01 27.86
CA GLU A 140 14.23 -5.27 28.57
C GLU A 140 13.05 -5.15 29.56
N PRO A 141 12.32 -6.23 29.85
CA PRO A 141 11.14 -6.19 30.71
C PRO A 141 11.36 -5.44 32.02
N LEU A 142 10.58 -4.38 32.21
CA LEU A 142 10.72 -3.44 33.32
C LEU A 142 9.67 -3.68 34.41
N PRO A 143 9.96 -3.28 35.66
CA PRO A 143 8.93 -3.14 36.68
C PRO A 143 7.82 -2.18 36.24
N PRO A 144 6.57 -2.33 36.72
CA PRO A 144 5.44 -1.55 36.24
C PRO A 144 5.59 -0.02 36.41
N ARG A 145 6.35 0.45 37.40
CA ARG A 145 6.65 1.89 37.53
C ARG A 145 7.61 2.37 36.44
N ASP A 146 8.67 1.63 36.22
CA ASP A 146 9.72 1.98 35.26
C ASP A 146 9.21 1.83 33.82
N CYS A 147 8.38 0.82 33.57
CA CYS A 147 7.65 0.66 32.31
C CYS A 147 6.74 1.85 32.01
N ALA A 148 6.04 2.37 33.02
CA ALA A 148 5.18 3.54 32.88
C ALA A 148 5.97 4.83 32.64
N THR A 149 7.14 4.97 33.28
CA THR A 149 8.06 6.08 33.04
C THR A 149 8.62 6.03 31.63
N TRP A 150 9.09 4.86 31.18
CA TRP A 150 9.64 4.67 29.83
C TRP A 150 8.60 4.99 28.75
N LEU A 151 7.36 4.52 28.91
CA LEU A 151 6.27 4.79 27.96
C LEU A 151 5.89 6.28 27.91
N ARG A 152 6.03 7.00 29.03
CA ARG A 152 5.80 8.45 29.06
C ARG A 152 6.90 9.20 28.31
N GLU A 153 8.15 8.81 28.48
CA GLU A 153 9.32 9.49 27.91
C GLU A 153 9.51 9.19 26.43
N ASN A 154 9.26 7.94 26.00
CA ASN A 154 9.58 7.49 24.63
C ASN A 154 8.34 7.42 23.73
N ALA A 155 7.16 7.14 24.30
CA ALA A 155 5.92 7.01 23.53
C ALA A 155 4.89 8.12 23.85
N GLY A 156 5.21 9.06 24.75
CA GLY A 156 4.30 10.15 25.15
C GLY A 156 3.07 9.70 25.94
N ILE A 157 2.99 8.43 26.35
CA ILE A 157 1.80 7.83 26.95
C ILE A 157 1.83 7.94 28.47
N LYS A 158 0.79 8.56 29.04
CA LYS A 158 0.65 8.72 30.49
C LYS A 158 -0.22 7.61 31.07
N ILE A 159 0.42 6.52 31.51
CA ILE A 159 -0.23 5.46 32.28
C ILE A 159 0.39 5.35 33.68
N ALA A 160 -0.39 4.86 34.65
CA ALA A 160 0.11 4.57 36.00
C ALA A 160 0.54 3.10 36.10
N GLY A 161 1.59 2.81 36.86
CA GLY A 161 2.04 1.42 37.10
C GLY A 161 0.97 0.53 37.75
N ARG A 162 0.02 1.12 38.51
CA ARG A 162 -1.15 0.39 39.02
C ARG A 162 -2.04 -0.14 37.90
N THR A 163 -2.29 0.68 36.88
CA THR A 163 -3.09 0.33 35.70
C THR A 163 -2.48 -0.88 34.96
N ILE A 164 -1.15 -0.93 34.86
CA ILE A 164 -0.43 -2.07 34.26
C ILE A 164 -0.69 -3.36 35.06
N ASN A 165 -0.58 -3.32 36.40
CA ASN A 165 -0.90 -4.48 37.23
C ASN A 165 -2.38 -4.88 37.11
N ASP A 166 -3.30 -3.92 37.03
CA ASP A 166 -4.72 -4.21 36.84
C ASP A 166 -4.98 -4.89 35.49
N TRP A 167 -4.27 -4.48 34.43
CA TRP A 167 -4.34 -5.14 33.12
C TRP A 167 -3.80 -6.56 33.17
N HIS A 168 -2.74 -6.81 33.94
CA HIS A 168 -2.25 -8.16 34.17
C HIS A 168 -3.28 -9.03 34.89
N HIS A 169 -3.87 -8.51 35.98
CA HIS A 169 -4.92 -9.24 36.72
C HIS A 169 -6.16 -9.53 35.87
N ARG A 170 -6.46 -8.67 34.89
CA ARG A 170 -7.54 -8.87 33.91
C ARG A 170 -7.14 -9.77 32.73
N GLY A 171 -5.95 -10.37 32.75
CA GLY A 171 -5.45 -11.26 31.69
C GLY A 171 -5.11 -10.57 30.38
N LYS A 172 -4.97 -9.24 30.36
CA LYS A 172 -4.71 -8.46 29.14
C LYS A 172 -3.22 -8.35 28.81
N ILE A 173 -2.35 -8.43 29.81
CA ILE A 173 -0.89 -8.47 29.62
C ILE A 173 -0.29 -9.63 30.41
N ARG A 174 0.83 -10.19 29.93
CA ARG A 174 1.51 -11.32 30.58
C ARG A 174 2.70 -10.81 31.39
N LYS A 175 3.03 -11.54 32.45
CA LYS A 175 4.29 -11.33 33.17
C LYS A 175 5.41 -11.97 32.37
N HIS A 176 6.56 -11.32 32.34
CA HIS A 176 7.75 -11.91 31.74
C HIS A 176 8.15 -13.20 32.50
N PRO A 177 8.70 -14.24 31.83
CA PRO A 177 9.10 -15.49 32.49
C PRO A 177 10.09 -15.31 33.65
N GLY A 178 10.93 -14.27 33.62
CA GLY A 178 11.84 -13.91 34.72
C GLY A 178 11.20 -13.12 35.88
N SER A 179 9.88 -12.92 35.84
CA SER A 179 9.15 -12.17 36.85
C SER A 179 8.97 -12.97 38.14
N THR A 180 9.18 -12.33 39.29
CA THR A 180 8.89 -12.93 40.60
C THR A 180 7.67 -12.24 41.23
N PRO A 181 6.98 -12.88 42.20
CA PRO A 181 5.85 -12.25 42.89
C PRO A 181 6.21 -10.92 43.58
N LYS A 182 7.46 -10.77 44.03
CA LYS A 182 7.98 -9.55 44.66
C LYS A 182 8.45 -8.49 43.65
N ARG A 183 8.78 -8.90 42.41
CA ARG A 183 9.24 -8.02 41.32
C ARG A 183 8.50 -8.40 40.03
N PRO A 184 7.28 -7.88 39.84
CA PRO A 184 6.56 -8.07 38.59
C PRO A 184 7.29 -7.36 37.45
N LEU A 185 7.57 -8.06 36.35
CA LEU A 185 8.23 -7.51 35.16
C LEU A 185 7.30 -7.62 33.96
N TYR A 186 7.21 -6.53 33.19
CA TYR A 186 6.32 -6.41 32.05
C TYR A 186 7.09 -5.87 30.83
N SER A 187 6.69 -6.33 29.65
CA SER A 187 7.20 -5.79 28.40
C SER A 187 6.50 -4.47 28.07
N ALA A 188 7.27 -3.40 27.84
CA ALA A 188 6.72 -2.11 27.42
C ALA A 188 5.94 -2.22 26.11
N LYS A 189 6.34 -3.15 25.22
CA LYS A 189 5.64 -3.47 23.96
C LYS A 189 4.22 -4.00 24.19
N GLU A 190 4.05 -4.98 25.08
CA GLU A 190 2.72 -5.52 25.40
C GLU A 190 1.82 -4.47 26.05
N VAL A 191 2.37 -3.66 26.96
CA VAL A 191 1.63 -2.60 27.64
C VAL A 191 1.17 -1.52 26.64
N LEU A 192 2.04 -1.15 25.70
CA LEU A 192 1.72 -0.22 24.61
C LEU A 192 0.58 -0.75 23.73
N ALA A 193 0.67 -2.03 23.30
CA ALA A 193 -0.34 -2.65 22.45
C ALA A 193 -1.73 -2.69 23.11
N VAL A 194 -1.79 -3.01 24.41
CA VAL A 194 -3.05 -3.00 25.17
C VAL A 194 -3.61 -1.59 25.36
N HIS A 195 -2.75 -0.58 25.46
CA HIS A 195 -3.20 0.81 25.53
C HIS A 195 -3.84 1.27 24.22
N MET A 196 -3.20 0.99 23.08
CA MET A 196 -3.69 1.41 21.75
C MET A 196 -5.01 0.74 21.37
N THR A 197 -5.15 -0.56 21.63
CA THR A 197 -6.39 -1.30 21.35
C THR A 197 -7.60 -0.78 22.14
N ARG A 198 -7.39 -0.16 23.29
CA ARG A 198 -8.45 0.38 24.15
C ARG A 198 -8.82 1.83 23.89
N GLN A 199 -8.06 2.58 23.09
CA GLN A 199 -8.49 3.91 22.66
C GLN A 199 -9.54 3.86 21.55
N HIS A 200 -9.77 2.68 20.98
CA HIS A 200 -10.74 2.42 19.91
C HIS A 200 -11.96 1.57 20.37
N GLU A 201 -12.06 1.28 21.66
CA GLU A 201 -13.25 0.70 22.32
C GLU A 201 -14.03 1.80 23.05
#